data_AF-A0A243R6R5-F1
#
_entry.id   AF-A0A243R6R5-F1
#
_cell.length_a   1.000
_cell.length_b   1.000
_cell.length_c   1.000
_cell.angle_alpha   90.00
_cell.angle_beta   90.00
_cell.angle_gamma   90.00
#
_symmetry.space_group_name_H-M   'P 1'
#
loop_
_entity.id
_entity.type
_entity.pdbx_description
1 polymer ?
#
loop_
_entity_poly.entity_id
_entity_poly.type
_entity_poly.pdbx_seq_one_letter_code
_entity_poly.pdbx_strand_id
1 'polypeptide(L)'
;MTAVVFVHGTGVREPALSALVGRVTAGLAAQRGGLDIVPYDWGTAHGATLAAGGASLPPRSGTTRGTGAGPASLGPSDETTAAWAVLYDDPYAELASAAAASGPVVERPPGTVPPQQRIRALLTALAARGDEPGADVGPGLARAATDLAAHPL
;
A
#
# COMPACT_ATOMS: atom_id res chain seq x y z
N MET A 1 40.77 -12.62 9.75
CA MET A 1 39.81 -11.50 9.81
C MET A 1 38.49 -11.99 9.24
N THR A 2 37.36 -11.83 9.94
CA THR A 2 36.05 -12.30 9.47
C THR A 2 35.17 -11.10 9.18
N ALA A 3 34.73 -10.95 7.93
CA ALA A 3 33.79 -9.92 7.54
C ALA A 3 32.35 -10.43 7.65
N VAL A 4 31.44 -9.56 8.08
CA VAL A 4 29.99 -9.78 8.11
C VAL A 4 29.38 -8.73 7.19
N VAL A 5 28.83 -9.17 6.06
CA VAL A 5 28.09 -8.30 5.16
C VAL A 5 26.65 -8.22 5.66
N PHE A 6 26.22 -7.03 6.05
CA PHE A 6 24.86 -6.79 6.52
C PHE A 6 23.99 -6.23 5.40
N VAL A 7 23.05 -7.06 4.94
CA VAL A 7 22.06 -6.70 3.92
C VAL A 7 20.70 -6.52 4.60
N HIS A 8 20.10 -5.35 4.44
CA HIS A 8 18.78 -5.01 4.99
C HIS A 8 17.67 -5.24 3.94
N GLY A 9 16.40 -4.92 4.21
CA GLY A 9 15.35 -4.92 3.17
C GLY A 9 15.41 -3.67 2.28
N THR A 10 14.93 -3.75 1.03
CA THR A 10 14.96 -2.62 0.07
C THR A 10 14.10 -1.41 0.46
N GLY A 11 13.34 -1.47 1.55
CA GLY A 11 12.57 -0.36 2.11
C GLY A 11 13.28 0.48 3.17
N VAL A 12 14.46 0.08 3.64
CA VAL A 12 15.19 0.83 4.67
C VAL A 12 15.97 1.98 4.01
N ARG A 13 15.89 3.18 4.60
CA ARG A 13 16.59 4.40 4.17
C ARG A 13 17.20 5.08 5.38
N GLU A 14 18.05 6.07 5.16
CA GLU A 14 18.45 6.97 6.24
C GLU A 14 17.26 7.76 6.79
N PRO A 15 17.22 8.05 8.10
CA PRO A 15 18.23 7.74 9.13
C PRO A 15 18.11 6.32 9.75
N ALA A 16 17.11 5.54 9.35
CA ALA A 16 16.82 4.24 9.94
C ALA A 16 17.89 3.18 9.63
N LEU A 17 18.57 3.30 8.49
CA LEU A 17 19.69 2.45 8.11
C LEU A 17 20.83 2.57 9.14
N SER A 18 21.31 3.79 9.40
CA SER A 18 22.37 4.03 10.38
C SER A 18 22.00 3.50 11.77
N ALA A 19 20.76 3.71 12.22
CA ALA A 19 20.28 3.19 13.50
C ALA A 19 20.27 1.64 13.55
N LEU A 20 19.85 0.99 12.46
CA LEU A 20 19.83 -0.47 12.35
C LEU A 20 21.24 -1.06 12.36
N VAL A 21 22.16 -0.49 11.58
CA VAL A 21 23.56 -0.90 11.53
C VAL A 21 24.19 -0.77 12.91
N GLY A 22 23.95 0.34 13.63
CA GLY A 22 24.45 0.52 15.00
C GLY A 22 24.01 -0.59 15.95
N ARG A 23 22.73 -0.98 15.91
CA ARG A 23 22.20 -2.08 16.75
C ARG A 23 22.83 -3.43 16.42
N VAL A 24 22.95 -3.75 15.12
CA VAL A 24 23.56 -5.01 14.67
C VAL A 24 25.03 -5.07 15.06
N THR A 25 25.76 -3.97 14.87
CA THR A 25 27.17 -3.87 15.25
C THR A 25 27.39 -4.06 16.74
N ALA A 26 26.60 -3.38 17.58
CA ALA A 26 26.68 -3.55 19.03
C ALA A 26 26.37 -4.99 19.46
N GLY A 27 25.34 -5.61 18.88
CA GLY A 27 24.96 -6.99 19.18
C GLY A 27 26.05 -8.00 18.80
N LEU A 28 26.63 -7.87 17.61
CA LEU A 28 27.70 -8.76 17.14
C LEU A 28 28.99 -8.58 17.93
N ALA A 29 29.36 -7.34 18.25
CA ALA A 29 30.54 -7.05 19.06
C ALA A 29 30.44 -7.66 20.47
N ALA A 30 29.23 -7.70 21.05
CA ALA A 30 28.99 -8.34 22.35
C ALA A 30 29.14 -9.88 22.32
N GLN A 31 28.96 -10.52 21.16
CA GLN A 31 29.13 -11.96 20.99
C GLN A 31 30.55 -12.35 20.59
N ARG A 32 31.18 -11.57 19.72
CA ARG A 32 32.52 -11.84 19.20
C ARG A 32 33.24 -10.55 18.78
N GLY A 33 34.37 -10.28 19.41
CA GLY A 33 35.28 -9.21 18.99
C GLY A 33 36.01 -9.52 17.67
N GLY A 34 36.47 -8.47 16.97
CA GLY A 34 37.28 -8.58 15.76
C GLY A 34 36.51 -8.95 14.49
N LEU A 35 35.18 -8.82 14.50
CA LEU A 35 34.34 -8.85 13.31
C LEU A 35 34.41 -7.50 12.59
N ASP A 36 34.55 -7.53 11.27
CA ASP A 36 34.43 -6.36 10.40
C ASP A 36 33.02 -6.34 9.80
N ILE A 37 32.23 -5.30 10.10
CA ILE A 37 30.82 -5.22 9.68
C ILE A 37 30.71 -4.25 8.52
N VAL A 38 30.29 -4.78 7.37
CA VAL A 38 30.15 -4.02 6.12
C VAL A 38 28.66 -3.87 5.82
N PRO A 39 28.04 -2.71 6.08
CA PRO A 39 26.66 -2.45 5.70
C PRO A 39 26.56 -2.17 4.19
N TYR A 40 25.54 -2.73 3.54
CA TYR A 40 25.30 -2.51 2.11
C TYR A 40 24.02 -1.70 1.88
N ASP A 41 24.17 -0.44 1.43
CA ASP A 41 23.03 0.41 1.07
C ASP A 41 22.52 0.10 -0.34
N TRP A 42 21.72 -0.97 -0.43
CA TRP A 42 20.94 -1.23 -1.63
C TRP A 42 19.55 -0.59 -1.59
N GLY A 43 19.12 -0.05 -0.45
CA GLY A 43 17.82 0.59 -0.34
C GLY A 43 17.76 1.83 -1.24
N THR A 44 18.79 2.66 -1.17
CA THR A 44 18.89 3.86 -1.99
C THR A 44 19.02 3.53 -3.48
N ALA A 45 19.86 2.55 -3.83
CA ALA A 45 20.15 2.22 -5.24
C ALA A 45 19.06 1.36 -5.92
N HIS A 46 18.39 0.48 -5.18
CA HIS A 46 17.52 -0.56 -5.74
C HIS A 46 16.13 -0.64 -5.09
N GLY A 47 15.84 0.23 -4.13
CA GLY A 47 14.53 0.24 -3.48
C GLY A 47 13.47 1.01 -4.25
N ALA A 48 12.21 0.62 -4.06
CA ALA A 48 11.07 1.29 -4.66
C ALA A 48 10.89 2.70 -4.07
N THR A 49 10.47 3.64 -4.92
CA THR A 49 10.05 4.99 -4.54
C THR A 49 8.55 5.14 -4.72
N LEU A 50 7.92 6.01 -3.93
CA LEU A 50 6.51 6.31 -4.10
C LEU A 50 6.33 7.27 -5.26
N ALA A 51 5.46 6.90 -6.21
CA ALA A 51 5.02 7.81 -7.27
C ALA A 51 4.35 9.05 -6.65
N ALA A 52 4.68 10.24 -7.18
CA ALA A 52 4.19 11.53 -6.67
C ALA A 52 4.34 11.71 -5.15
N GLY A 53 5.40 11.15 -4.55
CA GLY A 53 5.63 11.23 -3.10
C GLY A 53 4.58 10.50 -2.25
N GLY A 54 3.77 9.63 -2.85
CA GLY A 54 2.68 8.93 -2.19
C GLY A 54 1.43 9.79 -2.01
N ALA A 55 1.16 10.74 -2.91
CA ALA A 55 -0.05 11.58 -2.87
C ALA A 55 -1.37 10.77 -2.88
N SER A 56 -1.34 9.54 -3.41
CA SER A 56 -2.48 8.61 -3.38
C SER A 56 -2.58 7.81 -2.08
N LEU A 57 -1.60 7.91 -1.18
CA LEU A 57 -1.65 7.28 0.13
C LEU A 57 -2.48 8.16 1.07
N PRO A 58 -3.40 7.59 1.84
CA PRO A 58 -4.12 8.34 2.87
C PRO A 58 -3.11 8.98 3.84
N PRO A 59 -3.39 10.19 4.37
CA PRO A 59 -2.50 10.84 5.33
C PRO A 59 -2.25 9.89 6.50
N ARG A 60 -0.97 9.68 6.81
CA ARG A 60 -0.52 8.70 7.81
C ARG A 60 -1.11 9.01 9.18
N SER A 61 -2.22 8.38 9.52
CA SER A 61 -2.58 8.06 10.90
C SER A 61 -2.19 6.61 11.13
N GLY A 62 -1.12 6.39 11.89
CA GLY A 62 -0.70 5.06 12.29
C GLY A 62 0.59 4.60 11.62
N THR A 63 1.53 4.23 12.48
CA THR A 63 2.84 3.68 12.21
C THR A 63 2.78 2.44 11.30
N THR A 64 2.99 2.62 10.00
CA THR A 64 3.24 1.49 9.10
C THR A 64 4.54 0.78 9.49
N ARG A 65 4.39 -0.40 10.10
CA ARG A 65 5.31 -1.55 10.17
C ARG A 65 6.81 -1.20 10.19
N GLY A 66 7.28 -0.72 11.33
CA GLY A 66 8.69 -0.73 11.73
C GLY A 66 8.75 -1.12 13.20
N THR A 67 9.56 -2.13 13.54
CA THR A 67 9.74 -2.60 14.92
C THR A 67 10.15 -1.46 15.84
N GLY A 68 9.24 -1.01 16.71
CA GLY A 68 9.56 -0.15 17.86
C GLY A 68 8.56 0.98 18.11
N ALA A 69 7.65 0.76 19.07
CA ALA A 69 7.35 1.66 20.20
C ALA A 69 5.95 1.33 20.76
N GLY A 70 5.90 1.13 22.07
CA GLY A 70 4.72 0.74 22.86
C GLY A 70 3.72 1.87 23.14
N PRO A 71 2.85 1.70 24.14
CA PRO A 71 1.43 2.07 24.07
C PRO A 71 1.10 3.49 24.56
N ALA A 72 -0.02 4.03 24.06
CA ALA A 72 -1.13 4.66 24.82
C ALA A 72 -1.76 5.85 24.07
N SER A 73 -3.06 5.78 23.78
CA SER A 73 -4.11 6.63 24.38
C SER A 73 -5.45 6.37 23.68
N LEU A 74 -6.41 5.79 24.42
CA LEU A 74 -7.79 5.59 24.00
C LEU A 74 -8.52 6.95 24.10
N GLY A 75 -8.50 7.71 23.00
CA GLY A 75 -9.38 8.86 22.78
C GLY A 75 -10.48 8.50 21.78
N PRO A 76 -11.30 9.45 21.28
CA PRO A 76 -12.36 9.20 20.27
C PRO A 76 -11.85 8.57 18.94
N SER A 77 -10.55 8.33 18.87
CA SER A 77 -9.82 7.40 18.01
C SER A 77 -10.32 5.96 18.05
N ASP A 78 -11.01 5.49 19.09
CA ASP A 78 -11.33 4.06 19.27
C ASP A 78 -12.28 3.49 18.22
N GLU A 79 -13.33 4.20 17.83
CA GLU A 79 -14.24 3.73 16.76
C GLU A 79 -13.54 3.68 15.40
N THR A 80 -12.73 4.69 15.09
CA THR A 80 -11.95 4.71 13.86
C THR A 80 -10.89 3.60 13.88
N THR A 81 -10.22 3.41 15.01
CA THR A 81 -9.21 2.35 15.19
C THR A 81 -9.85 0.96 15.10
N ALA A 82 -11.05 0.78 15.67
CA ALA A 82 -11.81 -0.45 15.59
C ALA A 82 -12.27 -0.74 14.15
N ALA A 83 -12.74 0.29 13.41
CA ALA A 83 -13.08 0.14 12.00
C ALA A 83 -11.87 -0.31 11.16
N TRP A 84 -10.70 0.28 11.42
CA TRP A 84 -9.46 -0.17 10.77
C TRP A 84 -9.05 -1.59 11.19
N ALA A 85 -9.21 -1.97 12.45
CA ALA A 85 -8.92 -3.31 12.92
C ALA A 85 -9.75 -4.37 12.18
N VAL A 86 -11.04 -4.09 11.95
CA VAL A 86 -11.93 -4.97 11.16
C VAL A 86 -11.41 -5.13 9.73
N LEU A 87 -10.93 -4.06 9.09
CA LEU A 87 -10.35 -4.12 7.74
C LEU A 87 -8.98 -4.83 7.69
N TYR A 88 -8.22 -4.83 8.78
CA TYR A 88 -6.97 -5.59 8.87
C TYR A 88 -7.22 -7.10 9.00
N ASP A 89 -8.27 -7.50 9.71
CA ASP A 89 -8.66 -8.90 9.87
C ASP A 89 -9.40 -9.42 8.63
N ASP A 90 -10.28 -8.62 8.04
CA ASP A 90 -10.97 -8.91 6.78
C ASP A 90 -10.99 -7.67 5.85
N PRO A 91 -10.17 -7.65 4.80
CA PRO A 91 -10.12 -6.53 3.86
C PRO A 91 -11.42 -6.34 3.06
N TYR A 92 -12.36 -7.30 3.10
CA TYR A 92 -13.64 -7.22 2.40
C TYR A 92 -14.82 -6.83 3.31
N ALA A 93 -14.60 -6.58 4.60
CA ALA A 93 -15.67 -6.37 5.57
C ALA A 93 -16.65 -5.24 5.21
N GLU A 94 -16.15 -4.12 4.67
CA GLU A 94 -16.99 -3.01 4.21
C GLU A 94 -17.79 -3.37 2.94
N LEU A 95 -17.19 -4.12 2.01
CA LEU A 95 -17.89 -4.58 0.80
C LEU A 95 -18.99 -5.58 1.15
N ALA A 96 -18.71 -6.49 2.09
CA ALA A 96 -19.71 -7.42 2.61
C ALA A 96 -20.86 -6.67 3.30
N SER A 97 -20.56 -5.63 4.07
CA SER A 97 -21.57 -4.77 4.71
C SER A 97 -22.43 -4.02 3.68
N ALA A 98 -21.81 -3.47 2.63
CA ALA A 98 -22.52 -2.81 1.54
C ALA A 98 -23.38 -3.79 0.72
N ALA A 99 -22.90 -5.02 0.50
CA ALA A 99 -23.65 -6.08 -0.15
C ALA A 99 -24.84 -6.53 0.71
N ALA A 100 -24.67 -6.65 2.02
CA ALA A 100 -25.75 -7.01 2.96
C ALA A 100 -26.81 -5.90 3.08
N ALA A 101 -26.41 -4.63 2.91
CA ALA A 101 -27.31 -3.49 2.85
C ALA A 101 -28.01 -3.34 1.49
N SER A 102 -27.55 -4.06 0.46
CA SER A 102 -28.23 -4.07 -0.83
C SER A 102 -29.53 -4.87 -0.71
N GLY A 103 -30.63 -4.25 -1.13
CA GLY A 103 -31.94 -4.91 -1.17
C GLY A 103 -31.93 -6.19 -2.03
N PRO A 104 -33.00 -7.00 -1.97
CA PRO A 104 -33.09 -8.24 -2.74
C PRO A 104 -32.80 -7.98 -4.22
N VAL A 105 -32.21 -8.97 -4.89
CA VAL A 105 -32.00 -8.91 -6.35
C VAL A 105 -33.38 -8.94 -7.01
N VAL A 106 -33.92 -7.76 -7.28
CA VAL A 106 -35.17 -7.59 -8.02
C VAL A 106 -34.83 -7.54 -9.50
N GLU A 107 -35.60 -8.29 -10.31
CA GLU A 107 -35.55 -8.16 -11.75
C GLU A 107 -35.81 -6.70 -12.14
N ARG A 108 -34.88 -6.10 -12.87
CA ARG A 108 -34.98 -4.68 -13.23
C ARG A 108 -36.06 -4.53 -14.30
N PRO A 109 -36.93 -3.50 -14.19
CA PRO A 109 -37.89 -3.20 -15.25
C PRO A 109 -37.20 -3.04 -16.60
N PRO A 110 -37.82 -3.50 -17.71
CA PRO A 110 -37.30 -3.26 -19.06
C PRO A 110 -36.99 -1.77 -19.28
N GLY A 111 -35.80 -1.47 -19.82
CA GLY A 111 -35.34 -0.10 -20.05
C GLY A 111 -34.64 0.58 -18.87
N THR A 112 -34.50 -0.10 -17.73
CA THR A 112 -33.70 0.42 -16.60
C THR A 112 -32.21 0.43 -16.95
N VAL A 113 -31.61 1.61 -16.90
CA VAL A 113 -30.17 1.83 -17.06
C VAL A 113 -29.45 1.31 -15.81
N PRO A 114 -28.52 0.33 -15.94
CA PRO A 114 -27.71 -0.11 -14.81
C PRO A 114 -26.89 1.03 -14.20
N PRO A 115 -26.76 1.13 -12.88
CA PRO A 115 -25.97 2.18 -12.23
C PRO A 115 -24.50 2.18 -12.72
N GLN A 116 -23.95 1.01 -13.03
CA GLN A 116 -22.60 0.85 -13.59
C GLN A 116 -22.47 1.32 -15.05
N GLN A 117 -23.57 1.59 -15.77
CA GLN A 117 -23.51 1.99 -17.18
C GLN A 117 -22.80 3.33 -17.38
N ARG A 118 -22.99 4.28 -16.46
CA ARG A 118 -22.27 5.56 -16.49
C ARG A 118 -20.77 5.36 -16.31
N ILE A 119 -20.37 4.52 -15.36
CA ILE A 119 -18.95 4.23 -15.09
C ILE A 119 -18.32 3.52 -16.29
N ARG A 120 -18.98 2.52 -16.87
CA ARG A 120 -18.53 1.85 -18.09
C ARG A 120 -18.35 2.82 -19.26
N ALA A 121 -19.28 3.76 -19.45
CA ALA A 121 -19.16 4.77 -20.50
C ALA A 121 -17.94 5.68 -20.28
N LEU A 122 -17.70 6.11 -19.03
CA LEU A 122 -16.52 6.91 -18.68
C LEU A 122 -15.20 6.14 -18.89
N LEU A 123 -15.14 4.87 -18.49
CA LEU A 123 -13.97 4.01 -18.69
C LEU A 123 -13.70 3.77 -20.18
N THR A 124 -14.74 3.56 -20.98
CA THR A 124 -14.63 3.41 -22.44
C THR A 124 -14.10 4.69 -23.09
N ALA A 125 -14.62 5.85 -22.68
CA ALA A 125 -14.15 7.14 -23.16
C ALA A 125 -12.69 7.41 -22.74
N LEU A 126 -12.29 7.00 -21.54
CA LEU A 126 -10.92 7.12 -21.06
C LEU A 126 -9.98 6.22 -21.87
N ALA A 127 -10.35 4.97 -22.14
CA ALA A 127 -9.57 4.05 -22.95
C ALA A 127 -9.34 4.57 -24.38
N ALA A 128 -10.36 5.21 -24.98
CA ALA A 128 -10.28 5.80 -26.32
C ALA A 128 -9.29 6.98 -26.40
N ARG A 129 -8.95 7.61 -25.27
CA ARG A 129 -7.95 8.69 -25.20
C ARG A 129 -6.51 8.17 -25.14
N GLY A 130 -6.31 6.85 -25.08
CA GLY A 130 -4.97 6.27 -24.93
C GLY A 130 -4.36 6.58 -23.57
N ASP A 131 -3.04 6.58 -23.49
CA ASP A 131 -2.30 6.82 -22.24
C ASP A 131 -2.04 8.33 -21.98
N GLU A 132 -2.38 9.21 -22.92
CA GLU A 132 -2.27 10.68 -22.79
C GLU A 132 -2.82 11.26 -21.47
N PRO A 133 -4.02 10.85 -20.98
CA PRO A 133 -4.57 11.38 -19.72
C PRO A 133 -3.82 10.91 -18.47
N GLY A 134 -2.93 9.93 -18.60
CA GLY A 134 -2.19 9.28 -17.51
C GLY A 134 -0.68 9.32 -17.70
N ALA A 135 -0.15 10.25 -18.49
CA ALA A 135 1.30 10.34 -18.76
C ALA A 135 2.14 10.34 -17.46
N ASP A 136 1.63 10.95 -16.40
CA ASP A 136 2.29 11.03 -15.08
C ASP A 136 2.14 9.74 -14.24
N VAL A 137 1.19 8.86 -14.59
CA VAL A 137 0.85 7.62 -13.87
C VAL A 137 1.56 6.40 -14.48
N GLY A 138 2.17 6.58 -15.65
CA GLY A 138 2.86 5.53 -16.40
C GLY A 138 2.00 4.90 -17.50
N PRO A 139 2.61 4.06 -18.35
CA PRO A 139 1.93 3.46 -19.48
C PRO A 139 0.88 2.42 -19.06
N GLY A 140 -0.09 2.15 -19.93
CA GLY A 140 -1.07 1.07 -19.75
C GLY A 140 -2.41 1.49 -19.13
N LEU A 141 -2.66 2.79 -18.96
CA LEU A 141 -3.94 3.32 -18.52
C LEU A 141 -5.08 2.89 -19.45
N ALA A 142 -4.86 2.97 -20.77
CA ALA A 142 -5.87 2.59 -21.76
C ALA A 142 -6.24 1.11 -21.66
N ARG A 143 -5.26 0.24 -21.41
CA ARG A 143 -5.47 -1.19 -21.21
C ARG A 143 -6.25 -1.45 -19.92
N ALA A 144 -5.83 -0.85 -18.81
CA ALA A 144 -6.51 -1.01 -17.53
C ALA A 144 -7.96 -0.51 -17.57
N ALA A 145 -8.22 0.62 -18.24
CA ALA A 145 -9.56 1.14 -18.44
C ALA A 145 -10.44 0.21 -19.30
N THR A 146 -9.85 -0.40 -20.34
CA THR A 146 -10.54 -1.40 -21.19
C THR A 146 -10.91 -2.65 -20.41
N ASP A 147 -9.95 -3.22 -19.66
CA ASP A 147 -10.15 -4.42 -18.85
C ASP A 147 -11.24 -4.20 -17.79
N LEU A 148 -11.23 -3.02 -17.14
CA LEU A 148 -12.25 -2.67 -16.14
C LEU A 148 -13.62 -2.39 -16.75
N ALA A 149 -13.70 -1.77 -17.93
CA ALA A 149 -14.97 -1.52 -18.62
C ALA A 149 -15.66 -2.83 -19.04
N ALA A 150 -14.88 -3.84 -19.41
CA ALA A 150 -15.34 -5.17 -19.77
C ALA A 150 -15.64 -6.07 -18.55
N HIS A 151 -15.23 -5.66 -17.35
CA HIS A 151 -15.38 -6.50 -16.16
C HIS A 151 -16.86 -6.72 -15.83
N PRO A 152 -17.28 -7.97 -15.52
CA PRO A 152 -18.67 -8.29 -15.18
C PRO A 152 -19.12 -7.81 -13.79
N LEU A 153 -18.27 -7.04 -13.07
CA LEU A 153 -18.63 -6.43 -11.80
C LEU A 153 -19.52 -5.19 -12.04
#